data_AF-A0A3B8VE01-F1
#
_entry.id   AF-A0A3B8VE01-F1
#
_cell.length_a   1.000
_cell.length_b   1.000
_cell.length_c   1.000
_cell.angle_alpha   90.00
_cell.angle_beta   90.00
_cell.angle_gamma   90.00
#
_symmetry.space_group_name_H-M   'P 1'
#
loop_
_entity.id
_entity.type
_entity.pdbx_description
1 polymer ?
#
loop_
_entity_poly.entity_id
_entity_poly.type
_entity_poly.pdbx_seq_one_letter_code
_entity_poly.pdbx_strand_id
1 'polypeptide(L)' 'EEISEQIKALKQLKEMAAIYGCDISQPAKTAKEAVQALYFGYLAAVKDQNGAAMSIGRNSTFLDIYIER' A
#
# COMPACT_ATOMS: atom_id res chain seq x y z
N GLU A 1 8.86 -20.78 -4.94
CA GLU A 1 9.73 -19.92 -4.10
C GLU A 1 9.23 -18.48 -4.13
N GLU A 2 9.22 -17.81 -5.30
CA GLU A 2 8.81 -16.40 -5.44
C GLU A 2 7.42 -16.06 -4.86
N ILE A 3 6.39 -16.87 -5.14
CA ILE A 3 5.04 -16.64 -4.59
C ILE A 3 5.03 -16.70 -3.05
N SER A 4 5.83 -17.58 -2.45
CA SER A 4 5.93 -17.69 -0.99
C SER A 4 6.51 -16.40 -0.38
N GLU A 5 7.54 -15.84 -1.02
CA GLU A 5 8.13 -14.56 -0.61
C GLU A 5 7.16 -13.40 -0.81
N GLN A 6 6.38 -13.38 -1.90
CA GLN A 6 5.32 -12.38 -2.09
C GLN A 6 4.25 -12.43 -0.98
N ILE A 7 3.83 -13.64 -0.58
CA ILE A 7 2.88 -13.82 0.53
C ILE A 7 3.49 -13.31 1.85
N LYS A 8 4.78 -13.56 2.08
CA LYS A 8 5.50 -13.07 3.26
C LYS A 8 5.62 -11.54 3.26
N ALA A 9 5.94 -10.94 2.12
CA ALA A 9 5.99 -9.49 1.94
C ALA A 9 4.62 -8.83 2.20
N LEU A 10 3.51 -9.44 1.79
CA LEU A 10 2.17 -8.95 2.12
C LEU A 10 1.87 -8.97 3.63
N LYS A 11 2.39 -9.96 4.37
CA LYS A 11 2.26 -9.99 5.84
C LYS A 11 3.09 -8.88 6.48
N GLN A 12 4.33 -8.69 6.02
CA GLN A 12 5.21 -7.62 6.50
C GLN A 12 4.65 -6.23 6.19
N LEU A 13 3.97 -6.05 5.06
CA LEU A 13 3.25 -4.81 4.72
C LEU A 13 2.18 -4.49 5.76
N LYS A 14 1.41 -5.48 6.23
CA LYS A 14 0.43 -5.28 7.31
C LYS A 14 1.10 -4.91 8.63
N GLU A 15 2.18 -5.59 8.99
CA GLU A 15 2.96 -5.29 10.20
C GLU A 15 3.55 -3.87 10.14
N MET A 16 4.05 -3.45 8.98
CA MET A 16 4.56 -2.10 8.76
C MET A 16 3.47 -1.05 8.94
N ALA A 17 2.28 -1.25 8.35
CA ALA A 17 1.17 -0.32 8.51
C ALA A 17 0.73 -0.19 9.99
N ALA A 18 0.77 -1.29 10.74
CA ALA A 18 0.42 -1.32 12.16
C ALA A 18 1.35 -0.43 13.03
N ILE A 19 2.63 -0.27 12.65
CA ILE A 19 3.56 0.65 13.33
C ILE A 19 3.04 2.10 13.29
N TYR A 20 2.31 2.46 12.24
CA TYR A 20 1.69 3.78 12.07
C TYR A 20 0.24 3.83 12.60
N GLY A 21 -0.20 2.82 13.36
CA GLY A 21 -1.56 2.74 13.90
C GLY A 21 -2.65 2.49 12.86
N CYS A 22 -2.30 1.95 11.69
CA CYS A 22 -3.24 1.66 10.60
C CYS A 22 -3.42 0.15 10.42
N ASP A 23 -4.67 -0.31 10.30
CA ASP A 23 -5.00 -1.67 9.88
C ASP A 23 -5.42 -1.69 8.40
N ILE A 24 -4.60 -2.32 7.56
CA ILE A 24 -4.85 -2.53 6.13
C ILE A 24 -5.22 -3.99 5.81
N SER A 25 -5.66 -4.76 6.81
CA SER A 25 -6.12 -6.14 6.63
C SER A 25 -7.45 -6.24 5.87
N GLN A 26 -8.21 -5.16 5.82
CA GLN A 26 -9.51 -5.06 5.17
C GLN A 26 -9.48 -4.02 4.04
N PRO A 27 -10.41 -4.10 3.07
CA PRO A 27 -10.57 -3.07 2.05
C PRO A 27 -10.84 -1.69 2.66
N ALA A 28 -10.26 -0.65 2.06
CA ALA A 28 -10.54 0.74 2.43
C ALA A 28 -12.02 1.08 2.25
N LYS A 29 -12.61 1.75 3.24
CA LYS A 29 -14.01 2.20 3.26
C LYS A 29 -14.18 3.70 3.07
N THR A 30 -13.11 4.47 3.27
CA THR A 30 -13.08 5.93 3.13
C THR A 30 -11.98 6.38 2.18
N ALA A 31 -12.09 7.61 1.65
CA ALA A 31 -11.03 8.25 0.86
C ALA A 31 -9.67 8.24 1.59
N LYS A 32 -9.66 8.59 2.88
CA LYS A 32 -8.44 8.59 3.70
C LYS A 32 -7.79 7.22 3.76
N GLU A 33 -8.57 6.16 4.01
CA GLU A 33 -8.07 4.79 4.04
C GLU A 33 -7.55 4.34 2.68
N ALA A 34 -8.22 4.71 1.58
CA ALA A 34 -7.80 4.34 0.22
C ALA A 34 -6.45 4.96 -0.15
N VAL A 35 -6.30 6.26 0.11
CA VAL A 35 -5.03 6.99 -0.07
C VAL A 35 -3.93 6.35 0.79
N GLN A 36 -4.22 6.10 2.07
CA GLN A 36 -3.25 5.58 3.02
C GLN A 36 -2.81 4.15 2.69
N ALA A 37 -3.73 3.26 2.34
CA ALA A 37 -3.41 1.87 1.97
C ALA A 37 -2.59 1.81 0.68
N LEU A 38 -2.94 2.63 -0.33
CA LEU A 38 -2.16 2.75 -1.56
C LEU A 38 -0.73 3.22 -1.25
N TYR A 39 -0.61 4.26 -0.42
CA TYR A 39 0.70 4.76 -0.03
C TYR A 39 1.52 3.74 0.76
N PHE A 40 0.91 2.91 1.63
CA PHE A 40 1.63 1.84 2.31
C PHE A 40 2.20 0.79 1.36
N GLY A 41 1.47 0.43 0.30
CA GLY A 41 2.00 -0.46 -0.74
C GLY A 41 3.25 0.13 -1.40
N TYR A 42 3.21 1.41 -1.75
CA TYR A 42 4.37 2.12 -2.31
C TYR A 42 5.52 2.26 -1.30
N LEU A 43 5.21 2.59 -0.04
CA LEU A 43 6.19 2.76 1.03
C LEU A 43 6.94 1.46 1.32
N ALA A 44 6.26 0.31 1.29
CA ALA A 44 6.91 -0.99 1.44
C ALA A 44 7.92 -1.25 0.31
N ALA A 45 7.55 -0.93 -0.93
CA ALA A 45 8.45 -1.10 -2.08
C ALA A 45 9.73 -0.26 -1.96
N VAL A 46 9.62 1.03 -1.58
CA VAL A 46 10.80 1.91 -1.44
C VAL A 46 11.62 1.67 -0.17
N LYS A 47 11.06 0.94 0.81
CA LYS A 47 11.82 0.49 1.99
C LYS A 47 12.65 -0.76 1.71
N ASP A 48 12.16 -1.62 0.82
CA ASP A 48 12.83 -2.87 0.46
C ASP A 48 13.84 -2.69 -0.69
N GLN A 49 13.54 -1.77 -1.62
CA GLN A 49 14.32 -1.58 -2.84
C GLN A 49 14.72 -0.11 -3.05
N ASN A 50 15.89 0.10 -3.66
CA ASN A 50 16.50 1.40 -3.92
C ASN A 50 16.69 1.67 -5.43
N GLY A 51 15.78 1.17 -6.27
CA GLY A 51 15.84 1.37 -7.72
C GLY A 51 15.87 2.85 -8.10
N ALA A 52 16.58 3.20 -9.17
CA ALA A 52 16.76 4.59 -9.61
C ALA A 52 15.42 5.30 -9.95
N ALA A 53 14.42 4.55 -10.40
CA ALA A 53 13.08 5.04 -10.69
C ALA A 53 12.03 4.09 -10.09
N MET A 54 11.47 4.47 -8.94
CA MET A 54 10.40 3.74 -8.25
C MET A 54 9.09 4.50 -8.44
N SER A 55 8.37 4.20 -9.53
CA SER A 55 7.15 4.91 -9.91
C SER A 55 5.94 4.55 -9.03
N ILE A 56 5.19 5.55 -8.58
CA ILE A 56 3.94 5.36 -7.81
C ILE A 56 2.74 4.92 -8.67
N GLY A 57 2.85 5.07 -10.00
CA GLY A 57 1.82 4.69 -10.96
C GLY A 57 0.72 5.74 -11.17
N ARG A 58 -0.35 5.35 -11.88
CA ARG A 58 -1.51 6.21 -12.17
C ARG A 58 -2.62 5.93 -11.18
N ASN A 59 -2.72 6.75 -10.15
CA ASN A 59 -3.61 6.52 -9.01
C ASN A 59 -4.70 7.59 -8.82
N SER A 60 -4.62 8.75 -9.48
CA SER A 60 -5.56 9.87 -9.30
C SER A 60 -7.01 9.46 -9.56
N THR A 61 -7.33 8.98 -10.77
CA THR A 61 -8.69 8.54 -11.13
C THR A 61 -9.19 7.37 -10.27
N PHE A 62 -8.29 6.51 -9.79
CA PHE A 62 -8.66 5.43 -8.87
C PHE A 62 -9.07 5.98 -7.50
N LEU A 63 -8.28 6.89 -6.95
CA LEU A 63 -8.57 7.53 -5.66
C LEU A 63 -9.80 8.43 -5.74
N ASP A 64 -10.06 9.03 -6.90
CA ASP A 64 -11.23 9.88 -7.17
C ASP A 64 -12.55 9.13 -6.88
N ILE A 65 -12.63 7.83 -7.22
CA ILE A 65 -13.79 6.97 -6.94
C ILE A 65 -14.12 6.92 -5.43
N TYR A 66 -13.10 6.98 -4.57
CA TYR A 66 -13.28 6.99 -3.12
C TYR A 66 -13.53 8.40 -2.56
N ILE A 67 -13.06 9.45 -3.25
CA ILE A 67 -13.17 10.84 -2.84
C ILE A 67 -14.56 11.40 -3.17
N GLU A 68 -15.10 11.07 -4.34
CA GLU A 68 -16.41 11.52 -4.82
C GLU A 68 -17.59 10.76 -4.19
N ARG A 69 -17.33 9.82 -3.28
CA ARG A 69 -18.34 8.94 -2.67
C ARG A 69 -19.06 9.56 -1.47
#